data_AF-A0A1Q2YG29-F1
#
_entry.id   AF-A0A1Q2YG29-F1
#
_cell.length_a   1.000
_cell.length_b   1.000
_cell.length_c   1.000
_cell.angle_alpha   90.00
_cell.angle_beta   90.00
_cell.angle_gamma   90.00
#
_symmetry.space_group_name_H-M   'P 1'
#
loop_
_entity.id
_entity.type
_entity.pdbx_description
1 polymer ?
#
loop_
_entity_poly.entity_id
_entity_poly.type
_entity_poly.pdbx_seq_one_letter_code
_entity_poly.pdbx_strand_id
1 'polypeptide(L)'
;MLLSLFRLPRAAAASASATKTKSAAPKKKATAKKTGAAKKKAAAPKKPKVKELTLTQLKEKEKPKRPLTSFVLYYQEHFKQHYTGTKDVTQAISEASKAWRAEADAVKETYRVKAAEKSKDYNKLKEEWEAKYKRPLSGYTKYIKSSIDRSKCATIQDASEQMKQLAAKWSTFTPQEKESWKTREL
;
A
#
# COMPACT_ATOMS: atom_id res chain seq x y z
N MET A 1 -51.15 -1.92 -24.51
CA MET A 1 -50.69 -3.29 -24.78
C MET A 1 -49.41 -3.52 -23.99
N LEU A 2 -49.48 -4.44 -23.01
CA LEU A 2 -48.39 -4.80 -22.12
C LEU A 2 -47.41 -5.74 -22.82
N LEU A 3 -46.12 -5.45 -22.76
CA LEU A 3 -45.06 -6.42 -23.04
C LEU A 3 -44.28 -6.67 -21.75
N SER A 4 -44.69 -7.75 -21.10
CA SER A 4 -44.01 -8.38 -19.96
C SER A 4 -43.10 -9.50 -20.47
N LEU A 5 -42.13 -9.89 -19.62
CA LEU A 5 -41.27 -11.09 -19.68
C LEU A 5 -40.01 -10.92 -20.58
N PHE A 6 -38.79 -11.26 -20.17
CA PHE A 6 -38.31 -12.30 -19.25
C PHE A 6 -37.08 -11.83 -18.47
N ARG A 7 -37.09 -12.01 -17.14
CA ARG A 7 -35.95 -11.81 -16.24
C ARG A 7 -35.33 -13.19 -15.97
N LEU A 8 -34.11 -13.42 -16.46
CA LEU A 8 -33.35 -14.66 -16.23
C LEU A 8 -32.95 -14.79 -14.73
N PRO A 9 -33.04 -16.00 -14.13
CA PRO A 9 -32.57 -16.24 -12.77
C PRO A 9 -31.05 -16.38 -12.74
N ARG A 10 -30.40 -15.58 -11.87
CA ARG A 10 -28.97 -15.72 -11.52
C ARG A 10 -28.83 -16.81 -10.47
N ALA A 11 -28.33 -17.97 -10.89
CA ALA A 11 -28.01 -19.08 -9.99
C ALA A 11 -26.95 -18.67 -8.96
N ALA A 12 -27.26 -18.91 -7.69
CA ALA A 12 -26.37 -18.78 -6.55
C ALA A 12 -25.57 -20.08 -6.39
N ALA A 13 -24.26 -20.05 -6.65
CA ALA A 13 -23.36 -21.13 -6.30
C ALA A 13 -22.83 -20.89 -4.87
N ALA A 14 -23.46 -21.55 -3.91
CA ALA A 14 -22.92 -21.75 -2.57
C ALA A 14 -21.82 -22.82 -2.64
N SER A 15 -20.58 -22.46 -2.27
CA SER A 15 -19.52 -23.44 -2.00
C SER A 15 -19.39 -23.56 -0.49
N ALA A 16 -19.91 -24.67 0.01
CA ALA A 16 -19.87 -25.08 1.40
C ALA A 16 -18.51 -25.69 1.77
N SER A 17 -18.15 -25.45 3.03
CA SER A 17 -17.08 -25.99 3.87
C SER A 17 -16.69 -27.46 3.67
N ALA A 18 -15.39 -27.75 3.79
CA ALA A 18 -14.88 -29.06 4.19
C ALA A 18 -13.77 -28.92 5.25
N THR A 19 -14.18 -29.03 6.51
CA THR A 19 -13.34 -29.30 7.68
C THR A 19 -12.80 -30.73 7.62
N LYS A 20 -11.50 -30.94 7.84
CA LYS A 20 -10.89 -32.26 8.05
C LYS A 20 -10.23 -32.31 9.42
N THR A 21 -10.90 -32.99 10.36
CA THR A 21 -10.41 -33.47 11.65
C THR A 21 -10.26 -35.00 11.62
N LYS A 22 -9.45 -35.53 12.58
CA LYS A 22 -9.07 -36.94 12.90
C LYS A 22 -7.64 -37.29 12.49
N SER A 23 -6.82 -37.96 13.30
CA SER A 23 -6.94 -38.50 14.67
C SER A 23 -5.54 -38.94 15.14
N ALA A 24 -5.37 -39.02 16.46
CA ALA A 24 -4.27 -39.63 17.23
C ALA A 24 -4.09 -41.15 16.94
N ALA A 25 -3.07 -41.90 17.37
CA ALA A 25 -2.16 -41.91 18.55
C ALA A 25 -1.03 -42.99 18.32
N PRO A 26 -0.28 -43.58 19.29
CA PRO A 26 0.24 -43.15 20.62
C PRO A 26 1.71 -43.59 20.99
N LYS A 27 2.28 -42.98 22.08
CA LYS A 27 3.19 -43.52 23.16
C LYS A 27 4.63 -43.98 22.77
N LYS A 28 5.73 -43.86 23.55
CA LYS A 28 6.12 -43.72 24.98
C LYS A 28 7.62 -43.28 24.94
N LYS A 29 8.19 -42.45 25.83
CA LYS A 29 8.71 -42.79 27.17
C LYS A 29 9.15 -41.51 27.90
N ALA A 30 8.94 -41.52 29.20
CA ALA A 30 9.38 -40.53 30.18
C ALA A 30 10.87 -40.69 30.55
N THR A 31 11.50 -39.59 30.96
CA THR A 31 12.48 -39.54 32.06
C THR A 31 12.60 -38.09 32.58
N ALA A 32 13.15 -37.98 33.79
CA ALA A 32 12.81 -36.99 34.81
C ALA A 32 13.69 -35.72 34.84
N LYS A 33 13.08 -34.63 35.34
CA LYS A 33 13.54 -33.72 36.43
C LYS A 33 14.96 -33.10 36.31
N LYS A 34 15.01 -31.78 36.13
CA LYS A 34 15.81 -30.90 37.03
C LYS A 34 15.36 -29.44 36.99
N THR A 35 14.94 -28.97 38.16
CA THR A 35 14.73 -27.59 38.55
C THR A 35 16.02 -26.78 38.47
N GLY A 36 15.97 -25.62 37.82
CA GLY A 36 17.05 -24.64 37.79
C GLY A 36 16.47 -23.23 37.79
N ALA A 37 16.20 -22.70 38.98
CA ALA A 37 15.88 -21.30 39.18
C ALA A 37 17.14 -20.45 38.93
N ALA A 38 17.15 -19.69 37.84
CA ALA A 38 18.20 -18.72 37.52
C ALA A 38 17.59 -17.32 37.33
N LYS A 39 17.52 -16.61 38.46
CA LYS A 39 17.69 -15.16 38.66
C LYS A 39 17.86 -14.31 37.38
N LYS A 40 16.78 -13.72 36.86
CA LYS A 40 16.86 -12.58 35.91
C LYS A 40 17.11 -11.29 36.70
N LYS A 41 18.34 -10.77 36.62
CA LYS A 41 18.65 -9.40 37.06
C LYS A 41 17.93 -8.40 36.16
N ALA A 42 17.21 -7.46 36.79
CA ALA A 42 16.60 -6.32 36.13
C ALA A 42 17.68 -5.44 35.48
N ALA A 43 17.57 -5.25 34.16
CA ALA A 43 18.39 -4.31 33.43
C ALA A 43 17.75 -2.91 33.52
N ALA A 44 18.52 -1.93 33.98
CA ALA A 44 18.10 -0.53 34.07
C ALA A 44 17.70 0.04 32.70
N PRO A 45 16.69 0.94 32.63
CA PRO A 45 16.22 1.53 31.38
C PRO A 45 17.28 2.48 30.80
N LYS A 46 17.83 2.12 29.63
CA LYS A 46 18.73 3.00 28.86
C LYS A 46 17.92 4.15 28.27
N LYS A 47 18.29 5.39 28.61
CA LYS A 47 17.76 6.63 28.01
C LYS A 47 17.90 6.58 26.47
N PRO A 48 16.87 6.92 25.68
CA PRO A 48 16.95 6.85 24.22
C PRO A 48 17.89 7.93 23.68
N LYS A 49 18.98 7.51 23.02
CA LYS A 49 19.80 8.38 22.16
C LYS A 49 18.92 8.85 21.00
N VAL A 50 18.69 10.16 20.91
CA VAL A 50 18.09 10.80 19.73
C VAL A 50 19.05 10.58 18.56
N LYS A 51 18.72 9.62 17.69
CA LYS A 51 19.45 9.43 16.43
C LYS A 51 19.00 10.54 15.50
N GLU A 52 19.93 11.37 15.04
CA GLU A 52 19.68 12.29 13.94
C GLU A 52 19.12 11.50 12.75
N LEU A 53 18.05 12.03 12.16
CA LEU A 53 17.33 11.32 11.10
C LEU A 53 18.19 11.26 9.84
N THR A 54 18.25 10.08 9.22
CA THR A 54 18.98 9.90 7.97
C THR A 54 18.32 10.71 6.84
N LEU A 55 19.08 11.07 5.79
CA LEU A 55 18.58 11.79 4.59
C LEU A 55 17.33 11.14 3.98
N THR A 56 17.17 9.82 4.10
CA THR A 56 15.97 9.08 3.70
C THR A 56 14.77 9.38 4.60
N GLN A 57 14.95 9.43 5.91
CA GLN A 57 13.89 9.73 6.86
C GLN A 57 13.44 11.20 6.80
N LEU A 58 14.36 12.13 6.48
CA LEU A 58 14.01 13.53 6.18
C LEU A 58 13.10 13.63 4.94
N LYS A 59 13.43 12.90 3.86
CA LYS A 59 12.60 12.84 2.65
C LYS A 59 11.22 12.25 2.91
N GLU A 60 11.12 11.23 3.77
CA GLU A 60 9.85 10.63 4.16
C GLU A 60 8.98 11.58 4.99
N LYS A 61 9.59 12.40 5.84
CA LYS A 61 8.88 13.42 6.63
C LYS A 61 8.36 14.58 5.78
N GLU A 62 9.15 15.02 4.80
CA GLU A 62 8.75 16.09 3.88
C GLU A 62 7.73 15.62 2.83
N LYS A 63 7.56 14.31 2.66
CA LYS A 63 6.61 13.76 1.69
C LYS A 63 5.19 14.19 2.08
N PRO A 64 4.46 14.86 1.18
CA PRO A 64 3.07 15.21 1.41
C PRO A 64 2.26 13.96 1.79
N LYS A 65 1.48 14.05 2.86
CA LYS A 65 0.59 12.98 3.31
C LYS A 65 -0.68 12.96 2.46
N ARG A 66 -1.19 11.76 2.16
CA ARG A 66 -2.41 11.58 1.35
C ARG A 66 -3.60 12.33 1.99
N PRO A 67 -4.46 12.96 1.18
CA PRO A 67 -5.63 13.67 1.67
C PRO A 67 -6.65 12.69 2.25
N LEU A 68 -7.46 13.17 3.19
CA LEU A 68 -8.54 12.41 3.79
C LEU A 68 -9.65 12.17 2.76
N THR A 69 -10.23 10.97 2.77
CA THR A 69 -11.37 10.64 1.91
C THR A 69 -12.66 11.25 2.45
N SER A 70 -13.70 11.33 1.61
CA SER A 70 -15.00 11.88 2.00
C SER A 70 -15.59 11.23 3.26
N PHE A 71 -15.52 9.89 3.36
CA PHE A 71 -15.95 9.17 4.55
C PHE A 71 -15.15 9.54 5.80
N VAL A 72 -13.83 9.71 5.67
CA VAL A 72 -12.98 10.06 6.84
C VAL A 72 -13.25 11.49 7.30
N LEU A 73 -13.54 12.41 6.38
CA LEU A 73 -13.97 13.77 6.72
C LEU A 73 -15.31 13.75 7.49
N TYR A 74 -16.30 13.00 6.98
CA TYR A 74 -17.56 12.79 7.69
C TYR A 74 -17.33 12.16 9.08
N TYR A 75 -16.56 11.08 9.14
CA TYR A 75 -16.27 10.40 10.40
C TYR A 75 -15.59 11.32 11.42
N GLN A 76 -14.68 12.21 11.00
CA GLN A 76 -14.04 13.16 11.92
C GLN A 76 -15.05 14.16 12.50
N GLU A 77 -15.98 14.67 11.69
CA GLU A 77 -17.02 15.60 12.14
C GLU A 77 -18.02 14.90 13.07
N HIS A 78 -18.34 13.63 12.78
CA HIS A 78 -19.29 12.82 13.54
C HIS A 78 -18.64 11.90 14.60
N PHE A 79 -17.33 12.00 14.82
CA PHE A 79 -16.58 11.04 15.65
C PHE A 79 -17.11 10.99 17.07
N LYS A 80 -17.39 12.16 17.65
CA LYS A 80 -17.92 12.29 19.03
C LYS A 80 -19.32 11.69 19.20
N GLN A 81 -20.09 11.55 18.12
CA GLN A 81 -21.42 10.97 18.15
C GLN A 81 -21.37 9.43 18.19
N HIS A 82 -20.34 8.84 17.59
CA HIS A 82 -20.18 7.38 17.53
C HIS A 82 -19.21 6.83 18.58
N TYR A 83 -18.33 7.67 19.14
CA TYR A 83 -17.33 7.27 20.11
C TYR A 83 -17.47 8.05 21.41
N THR A 84 -18.00 7.38 22.44
CA THR A 84 -18.18 7.92 23.80
C THR A 84 -17.01 7.58 24.75
N GLY A 85 -15.86 7.14 24.23
CA GLY A 85 -14.69 6.77 25.04
C GLY A 85 -14.76 5.37 25.70
N THR A 86 -15.95 4.78 25.77
CA THR A 86 -16.20 3.47 26.39
C THR A 86 -16.33 2.33 25.39
N LYS A 87 -16.70 2.62 24.13
CA LYS A 87 -16.79 1.63 23.06
C LYS A 87 -15.41 1.34 22.44
N ASP A 88 -15.24 0.14 21.89
CA ASP A 88 -14.08 -0.16 21.04
C ASP A 88 -14.10 0.75 19.79
N VAL A 89 -12.95 1.34 19.46
CA VAL A 89 -12.78 2.23 18.30
C VAL A 89 -13.19 1.53 17.01
N THR A 90 -12.90 0.22 16.91
CA THR A 90 -13.26 -0.59 15.73
C THR A 90 -14.78 -0.67 15.54
N GLN A 91 -15.52 -0.79 16.64
CA GLN A 91 -16.98 -0.82 16.61
C GLN A 91 -17.56 0.55 16.23
N ALA A 92 -16.99 1.64 16.76
CA ALA A 92 -17.40 3.00 16.40
C ALA A 92 -17.22 3.30 14.90
N ILE A 93 -16.10 2.86 14.31
CA ILE A 93 -15.87 2.99 12.86
C ILE A 93 -16.89 2.17 12.06
N SER A 94 -17.22 0.96 12.53
CA SER A 94 -18.23 0.10 11.88
C SER A 94 -19.62 0.74 11.91
N GLU A 95 -20.02 1.30 13.05
CA GLU A 95 -21.29 2.04 13.20
C GLU A 95 -21.32 3.27 12.29
N ALA A 96 -20.27 4.09 12.29
CA ALA A 96 -20.16 5.25 11.41
C ALA A 96 -20.17 4.88 9.92
N SER A 97 -19.58 3.73 9.56
CA SER A 97 -19.61 3.23 8.18
C SER A 97 -21.02 2.80 7.75
N LYS A 98 -21.84 2.29 8.68
CA LYS A 98 -23.26 1.99 8.41
C LYS A 98 -24.07 3.28 8.27
N ALA A 99 -23.88 4.23 9.18
CA ALA A 99 -24.52 5.55 9.13
C ALA A 99 -24.20 6.25 7.80
N TRP A 100 -22.93 6.29 7.39
CA TRP A 100 -22.51 6.86 6.11
C TRP A 100 -23.17 6.20 4.90
N ARG A 101 -23.39 4.87 4.90
CA ARG A 101 -24.08 4.21 3.78
C ARG A 101 -25.56 4.60 3.73
N ALA A 102 -26.20 4.73 4.89
CA ALA A 102 -27.60 5.12 5.03
C ALA A 102 -27.85 6.63 4.81
N GLU A 103 -26.82 7.45 4.92
CA GLU A 103 -26.90 8.91 4.76
C GLU A 103 -27.37 9.33 3.35
N ALA A 104 -28.02 10.50 3.25
CA ALA A 104 -28.49 11.05 1.99
C ALA A 104 -27.34 11.33 1.00
N ASP A 105 -27.58 11.11 -0.29
CA ASP A 105 -26.57 11.33 -1.33
C ASP A 105 -26.15 12.81 -1.44
N ALA A 106 -27.04 13.74 -1.12
CA ALA A 106 -26.71 15.17 -1.07
C ALA A 106 -25.61 15.47 -0.04
N VAL A 107 -25.70 14.88 1.17
CA VAL A 107 -24.68 15.03 2.20
C VAL A 107 -23.38 14.38 1.73
N LYS A 108 -23.44 13.18 1.16
CA LYS A 108 -22.26 12.49 0.62
C LYS A 108 -21.54 13.32 -0.43
N GLU A 109 -22.28 14.01 -1.28
CA GLU A 109 -21.72 14.85 -2.34
C GLU A 109 -20.97 16.05 -1.78
N THR A 110 -21.47 16.71 -0.73
CA THR A 110 -20.73 17.81 -0.07
C THR A 110 -19.35 17.37 0.41
N TYR A 111 -19.23 16.17 1.01
CA TYR A 111 -17.94 15.64 1.44
C TYR A 111 -17.07 15.14 0.30
N ARG A 112 -17.66 14.71 -0.83
CA ARG A 112 -16.90 14.40 -2.05
C ARG A 112 -16.27 15.67 -2.63
N VAL A 113 -17.00 16.78 -2.67
CA VAL A 113 -16.47 18.08 -3.10
C VAL A 113 -15.33 18.53 -2.18
N LYS A 114 -15.54 18.52 -0.85
CA LYS A 114 -14.48 18.83 0.14
C LYS A 114 -13.25 17.92 -0.02
N ALA A 115 -13.46 16.62 -0.26
CA ALA A 115 -12.36 15.68 -0.48
C ALA A 115 -11.62 15.95 -1.80
N ALA A 116 -12.34 16.32 -2.86
CA ALA A 116 -11.76 16.67 -4.15
C ALA A 116 -10.90 17.94 -4.07
N GLU A 117 -11.34 18.96 -3.32
CA GLU A 117 -10.55 20.16 -3.05
C GLU A 117 -9.23 19.83 -2.35
N LYS A 118 -9.28 19.09 -1.24
CA LYS A 118 -8.06 18.65 -0.54
C LYS A 118 -7.16 17.76 -1.41
N SER A 119 -7.73 17.00 -2.34
CA SER A 119 -6.97 16.21 -3.30
C SER A 119 -6.22 17.08 -4.31
N LYS A 120 -6.83 18.18 -4.78
CA LYS A 120 -6.15 19.15 -5.65
C LYS A 120 -4.95 19.78 -4.95
N ASP A 121 -5.13 20.23 -3.72
CA ASP A 121 -4.04 20.85 -2.95
C ASP A 121 -2.92 19.85 -2.66
N TYR A 122 -3.28 18.61 -2.35
CA TYR A 122 -2.32 17.53 -2.20
C TYR A 122 -1.51 17.29 -3.48
N ASN A 123 -2.16 17.28 -4.65
CA ASN A 123 -1.48 17.04 -5.92
C ASN A 123 -0.46 18.15 -6.22
N LYS A 124 -0.79 19.42 -5.95
CA LYS A 124 0.16 20.54 -6.07
C LYS A 124 1.39 20.34 -5.17
N LEU A 125 1.17 20.09 -3.88
CA LEU A 125 2.26 19.83 -2.92
C LEU A 125 3.09 18.60 -3.32
N LYS A 126 2.44 17.57 -3.87
CA LYS A 126 3.09 16.35 -4.36
C LYS A 126 3.94 16.64 -5.58
N GLU A 127 3.47 17.46 -6.52
CA GLU A 127 4.25 17.88 -7.70
C GLU A 127 5.46 18.72 -7.29
N GLU A 128 5.31 19.65 -6.35
CA GLU A 128 6.43 20.42 -5.80
C GLU A 128 7.46 19.52 -5.10
N TRP A 129 7.00 18.56 -4.28
CA TRP A 129 7.87 17.58 -3.63
C TRP A 129 8.56 16.67 -4.64
N GLU A 130 7.82 16.19 -5.65
CA GLU A 130 8.38 15.40 -6.73
C GLU A 130 9.40 16.22 -7.53
N ALA A 131 9.15 17.48 -7.86
CA ALA A 131 10.12 18.35 -8.54
C ALA A 131 11.40 18.54 -7.70
N LYS A 132 11.27 18.75 -6.39
CA LYS A 132 12.40 18.90 -5.45
C LYS A 132 13.24 17.63 -5.34
N TYR A 133 12.62 16.44 -5.40
CA TYR A 133 13.29 15.17 -5.08
C TYR A 133 13.43 14.19 -6.25
N LYS A 134 12.90 14.50 -7.43
CA LYS A 134 13.01 13.67 -8.63
C LYS A 134 14.46 13.59 -9.03
N ARG A 135 15.03 12.40 -8.90
CA ARG A 135 16.39 12.13 -9.37
C ARG A 135 16.40 12.18 -10.90
N PRO A 136 17.40 12.79 -11.52
CA PRO A 136 17.57 12.67 -12.96
C PRO A 136 17.69 11.18 -13.32
N LEU A 137 17.02 10.77 -14.40
CA LEU A 137 17.14 9.40 -14.87
C LEU A 137 18.59 9.11 -15.25
N SER A 138 19.11 7.98 -14.77
CA SER A 138 20.42 7.48 -15.18
C SER A 138 20.43 7.26 -16.70
N GLY A 139 21.60 7.46 -17.34
CA GLY A 139 21.77 7.18 -18.76
C GLY A 139 21.35 5.76 -19.14
N TYR A 140 21.61 4.78 -18.25
CA TYR A 140 21.12 3.41 -18.45
C TYR A 140 19.59 3.34 -18.46
N THR A 141 18.93 3.98 -17.49
CA THR A 141 17.45 4.00 -17.43
C THR A 141 16.84 4.70 -18.65
N LYS A 142 17.49 5.75 -19.17
CA LYS A 142 17.08 6.43 -20.42
C LYS A 142 17.22 5.50 -21.63
N TYR A 143 18.36 4.80 -21.75
CA TYR A 143 18.59 3.81 -22.80
C TYR A 143 17.56 2.67 -22.76
N ILE A 144 17.32 2.11 -21.59
CA ILE A 144 16.31 1.05 -21.42
C ILE A 144 14.91 1.54 -21.80
N LYS A 145 14.50 2.73 -21.33
CA LYS A 145 13.15 3.26 -21.62
C LYS A 145 12.93 3.53 -23.11
N SER A 146 13.98 3.92 -23.85
CA SER A 146 13.92 4.15 -25.30
C SER A 146 14.04 2.86 -26.12
N SER A 147 14.71 1.83 -25.58
CA SER A 147 15.01 0.60 -26.33
C SER A 147 14.07 -0.57 -26.01
N ILE A 148 13.27 -0.49 -24.94
CA ILE A 148 12.25 -1.51 -24.65
C ILE A 148 11.13 -1.39 -25.69
N ASP A 149 10.97 -2.46 -26.47
CA ASP A 149 9.82 -2.63 -27.33
C ASP A 149 8.70 -3.30 -26.55
N ARG A 150 7.72 -2.49 -26.14
CA ARG A 150 6.59 -2.96 -25.32
C ARG A 150 5.72 -3.98 -26.06
N SER A 151 5.75 -4.01 -27.40
CA SER A 151 5.03 -5.01 -28.20
C SER A 151 5.66 -6.41 -28.11
N LYS A 152 6.97 -6.49 -27.89
CA LYS A 152 7.71 -7.75 -27.75
C LYS A 152 7.75 -8.27 -26.31
N CYS A 153 7.18 -7.53 -25.35
CA CYS A 153 7.06 -7.90 -23.95
C CYS A 153 5.64 -8.41 -23.66
N ALA A 154 5.24 -9.56 -24.22
CA ALA A 154 3.91 -10.13 -23.99
C ALA A 154 3.80 -10.78 -22.60
N THR A 155 4.87 -11.45 -22.15
CA THR A 155 4.95 -12.01 -20.80
C THR A 155 6.05 -11.36 -19.96
N ILE A 156 5.96 -11.56 -18.63
CA ILE A 156 6.96 -11.09 -17.66
C ILE A 156 8.34 -11.71 -17.96
N GLN A 157 8.37 -12.95 -18.48
CA GLN A 157 9.60 -13.64 -18.85
C GLN A 157 10.28 -12.95 -20.04
N ASP A 158 9.53 -12.63 -21.10
CA ASP A 158 10.05 -11.90 -22.28
C ASP A 158 10.62 -10.54 -21.89
N ALA A 159 9.93 -9.80 -21.00
CA ALA A 159 10.41 -8.53 -20.49
C ALA A 159 11.73 -8.68 -19.71
N SER A 160 11.89 -9.76 -18.96
CA SER A 160 13.11 -10.05 -18.21
C SER A 160 14.28 -10.41 -19.14
N GLU A 161 14.03 -11.15 -20.21
CA GLU A 161 15.05 -11.52 -21.20
C GLU A 161 15.50 -10.32 -22.02
N GLN A 162 14.57 -9.47 -22.45
CA GLN A 162 14.91 -8.21 -23.11
C GLN A 162 15.72 -7.30 -22.22
N MET A 163 15.36 -7.17 -20.94
CA MET A 163 16.13 -6.38 -20.00
C MET A 163 17.56 -6.93 -19.85
N LYS A 164 17.75 -8.26 -19.80
CA LYS A 164 19.08 -8.89 -19.77
C LYS A 164 19.87 -8.63 -21.04
N GLN A 165 19.24 -8.75 -22.21
CA GLN A 165 19.89 -8.46 -23.50
C GLN A 165 20.29 -6.99 -23.62
N LEU A 166 19.43 -6.07 -23.20
CA LEU A 166 19.73 -4.64 -23.18
C LEU A 166 20.81 -4.31 -22.14
N ALA A 167 20.83 -4.97 -20.99
CA ALA A 167 21.90 -4.84 -19.99
C ALA A 167 23.25 -5.30 -20.55
N ALA A 168 23.28 -6.44 -21.25
CA ALA A 168 24.48 -6.93 -21.93
C ALA A 168 24.97 -5.92 -22.98
N LYS A 169 24.07 -5.39 -23.83
CA LYS A 169 24.40 -4.33 -24.80
C LYS A 169 24.91 -3.05 -24.13
N TRP A 170 24.32 -2.66 -23.00
CA TRP A 170 24.81 -1.50 -22.25
C TRP A 170 26.20 -1.73 -21.68
N SER A 171 26.51 -2.95 -21.22
CA SER A 171 27.84 -3.26 -20.68
C SER A 171 28.94 -3.09 -21.73
N THR A 172 28.65 -3.41 -23.00
CA THR A 172 29.58 -3.27 -24.13
C THR A 172 29.81 -1.83 -24.60
N PHE A 173 28.96 -0.88 -24.20
CA PHE A 173 29.16 0.54 -24.58
C PHE A 173 30.39 1.14 -23.92
N THR A 174 31.06 2.00 -24.67
CA THR A 174 32.19 2.81 -24.18
C THR A 174 31.72 3.84 -23.13
N PRO A 175 32.62 4.36 -22.28
CA PRO A 175 32.27 5.40 -21.31
C PRO A 175 31.68 6.66 -21.96
N GLN A 176 32.15 7.02 -23.16
CA GLN A 176 31.69 8.19 -23.91
C GLN A 176 30.24 8.02 -24.39
N GLU A 177 29.90 6.85 -24.94
CA GLU A 177 28.53 6.54 -25.33
C GLU A 177 27.59 6.54 -24.11
N LYS A 178 28.02 5.95 -22.99
CA LYS A 178 27.25 5.96 -21.74
C LYS A 178 27.00 7.37 -21.21
N GLU A 179 27.96 8.28 -21.36
CA GLU A 179 27.81 9.69 -20.97
C GLU A 179 26.82 10.42 -21.88
N SER A 180 26.86 10.17 -23.20
CA SER A 180 25.90 10.76 -24.15
C SER A 180 24.45 10.40 -23.80
N TRP A 181 24.21 9.20 -23.26
CA TRP A 181 22.88 8.79 -22.81
C TRP A 181 22.43 9.49 -21.52
N LYS A 182 23.34 10.04 -20.70
CA LYS A 182 22.95 10.83 -19.52
C LYS A 182 22.41 12.20 -19.92
N THR A 183 22.97 12.82 -20.94
CA THR A 183 22.58 14.16 -21.41
C THR A 183 21.43 14.14 -22.40
N ARG A 184 21.22 13.03 -23.12
CA ARG A 184 20.11 12.88 -24.08
C ARG A 184 18.73 13.07 -23.42
N GLU A 185 17.86 13.86 -24.03
CA GLU A 185 16.45 13.97 -23.64
C GLU A 185 15.64 12.76 -24.17
N LEU A 186 14.62 12.36 -23.41
CA LEU A 186 13.81 11.15 -23.63
C LEU A 186 12.54 11.47 -24.41
#